data_AF-A0AAV2ASX5-F1
#
_entry.id   AF-A0AAV2ASX5-F1
#
_cell.length_a   1.000
_cell.length_b   1.000
_cell.length_c   1.000
_cell.angle_alpha   90.00
_cell.angle_beta   90.00
_cell.angle_gamma   90.00
#
_symmetry.space_group_name_H-M   'P 1'
#
loop_
_entity.id
_entity.type
_entity.pdbx_description
1 polymer ?
#
loop_
_entity_poly.entity_id
_entity_poly.type
_entity_poly.pdbx_seq_one_letter_code
_entity_poly.pdbx_strand_id
1 'polypeptide(L)' 'MSIIIPRFKLCTFDVTHTLLKFQASVGEQYAKIGKMYGVERDPDQISKSFRQLWKESELRCI' A
#
# COMPACT_ATOMS: atom_id res chain seq x y z
N MET A 1 36.17 30.68 -6.79
CA MET A 1 35.37 29.53 -6.33
C MET A 1 33.90 29.89 -6.46
N SER A 2 33.19 29.30 -7.42
CA SER A 2 31.75 29.53 -7.57
C SER A 2 31.00 28.63 -6.60
N ILE A 3 30.25 29.22 -5.69
CA ILE A 3 29.37 28.51 -4.76
C ILE A 3 28.12 28.10 -5.56
N ILE A 4 27.93 26.80 -5.77
CA ILE A 4 26.72 26.29 -6.42
C ILE A 4 25.60 26.36 -5.38
N ILE A 5 24.69 27.33 -5.53
CA ILE A 5 23.48 27.39 -4.72
C ILE A 5 22.45 26.42 -5.34
N PRO A 6 22.00 25.39 -4.62
CA PRO A 6 21.00 24.48 -5.15
C PRO A 6 19.70 25.23 -5.45
N ARG A 7 19.20 25.09 -6.69
CA ARG A 7 18.00 25.79 -7.19
C ARG A 7 16.71 25.32 -6.49
N PHE A 8 16.71 24.10 -5.97
CA PHE A 8 15.60 23.52 -5.23
C PHE A 8 16.00 23.35 -3.77
N LYS A 9 15.14 23.83 -2.88
CA LYS A 9 15.35 23.76 -1.42
C LYS A 9 14.65 22.57 -0.77
N LEU A 10 13.72 21.94 -1.49
CA LEU A 10 12.93 20.81 -1.01
C LEU A 10 12.54 19.91 -2.19
N CYS A 11 12.67 18.61 -1.99
CA CYS A 11 12.14 17.60 -2.90
C CYS A 11 11.37 16.58 -2.05
N THR A 12 10.09 16.43 -2.34
CA THR A 12 9.22 15.45 -1.69
C THR A 12 8.94 14.32 -2.65
N PHE A 13 8.99 13.09 -2.17
CA PHE A 13 8.67 11.90 -2.94
C PHE A 13 7.40 11.27 -2.39
N ASP A 14 6.50 10.89 -3.29
CA ASP A 14 5.55 9.84 -2.97
C ASP A 14 6.34 8.55 -2.66
N VAL A 15 5.83 7.70 -1.77
CA VAL A 15 6.59 6.53 -1.31
C VAL A 15 6.29 5.32 -2.18
N THR A 16 5.02 5.07 -2.47
CA THR A 16 4.57 3.82 -3.09
C THR A 16 4.87 3.85 -4.59
N HIS A 17 5.52 2.81 -5.10
CA HIS A 17 6.00 2.69 -6.48
C HIS A 17 7.02 3.74 -6.95
N THR A 18 7.35 4.73 -6.12
CA THR A 18 8.44 5.68 -6.35
C THR A 18 9.70 5.26 -5.60
N LEU A 19 9.59 4.99 -4.29
CA LEU A 19 10.71 4.58 -3.44
C LEU A 19 10.62 3.09 -3.08
N LEU A 20 9.42 2.58 -2.81
CA LEU A 20 9.19 1.24 -2.29
C LEU A 20 8.01 0.56 -2.98
N LYS A 21 8.00 -0.78 -2.96
CA LYS A 21 6.86 -1.60 -3.38
C LYS A 21 6.55 -2.65 -2.32
N PHE A 22 5.29 -3.05 -2.23
CA PHE A 22 4.89 -4.15 -1.36
C PHE A 22 5.51 -5.46 -1.85
N GLN A 23 6.04 -6.27 -0.92
CA GLN A 23 6.63 -7.58 -1.22
C GLN A 23 5.57 -8.64 -1.53
N ALA A 24 4.35 -8.45 -1.04
CA ALA A 24 3.19 -9.29 -1.31
C ALA A 24 1.92 -8.43 -1.30
N SER A 25 0.88 -8.90 -1.97
CA SER A 25 -0.45 -8.28 -1.94
C SER A 25 -1.09 -8.38 -0.55
N VAL A 26 -2.08 -7.53 -0.32
CA VAL A 26 -2.89 -7.56 0.92
C VAL A 26 -3.56 -8.93 1.09
N GLY A 27 -4.10 -9.50 0.01
CA GLY A 27 -4.74 -10.81 0.05
C GLY A 27 -3.79 -11.93 0.44
N GLU A 28 -2.56 -11.94 -0.10
CA GLU A 28 -1.56 -12.96 0.26
C GLU A 28 -1.16 -12.87 1.73
N GLN A 29 -0.95 -11.65 2.25
CA GLN A 29 -0.61 -11.46 3.66
C GLN A 29 -1.77 -11.89 4.57
N TYR A 30 -2.99 -11.51 4.25
CA TYR A 30 -4.15 -11.83 5.08
C TYR A 30 -4.49 -13.31 5.02
N ALA A 31 -4.40 -13.95 3.86
CA ALA A 31 -4.56 -15.40 3.72
C ALA A 31 -3.49 -16.16 4.51
N LYS A 32 -2.23 -15.70 4.46
CA LYS A 32 -1.12 -16.29 5.24
C LYS A 32 -1.40 -16.24 6.74
N ILE A 33 -1.79 -15.07 7.27
CA ILE A 33 -2.13 -14.93 8.68
C ILE A 33 -3.37 -15.77 9.02
N GLY A 34 -4.45 -15.67 8.25
CA GLY A 34 -5.69 -16.41 8.47
C GLY A 34 -5.46 -17.92 8.57
N LYS A 35 -4.62 -18.47 7.68
CA LYS A 35 -4.25 -19.89 7.69
C LYS A 35 -3.60 -20.31 9.00
N MET A 36 -2.74 -19.48 9.59
CA MET A 36 -2.14 -19.76 10.91
C MET A 36 -3.16 -19.84 12.04
N TYR A 37 -4.32 -19.20 11.89
CA TYR A 37 -5.44 -19.23 12.83
C TYR A 37 -6.59 -20.15 12.40
N GLY A 38 -6.37 -21.03 11.41
CA GLY A 38 -7.39 -21.97 10.93
C GLY A 38 -8.45 -21.39 10.01
N VAL A 39 -8.25 -20.18 9.47
CA VAL A 39 -9.13 -19.54 8.50
C VAL A 39 -8.48 -19.55 7.11
N GLU A 40 -8.87 -20.51 6.27
CA GLU A 40 -8.36 -20.62 4.90
C GLU A 40 -9.27 -19.91 3.90
N ARG A 41 -8.70 -18.96 3.15
CA ARG A 41 -9.41 -18.14 2.16
C ARG A 41 -8.49 -17.84 0.97
N ASP A 42 -9.11 -17.68 -0.19
CA ASP A 42 -8.43 -17.34 -1.45
C ASP A 42 -7.90 -15.88 -1.43
N PRO A 43 -6.58 -15.66 -1.60
CA PRO A 43 -5.97 -14.32 -1.64
C PRO A 43 -6.64 -13.36 -2.64
N ASP A 44 -7.11 -13.85 -3.78
CA ASP A 44 -7.69 -13.00 -4.82
C ASP A 44 -9.06 -12.46 -4.40
N GLN A 45 -9.88 -13.30 -3.75
CA GLN A 45 -11.15 -12.89 -3.16
C GLN A 45 -10.94 -11.86 -2.05
N ILE A 46 -9.96 -12.10 -1.17
CA ILE A 46 -9.62 -11.15 -0.09
C ILE A 46 -9.18 -9.81 -0.69
N SER A 47 -8.32 -9.81 -1.70
CA SER A 47 -7.85 -8.59 -2.37
C SER A 47 -8.99 -7.81 -3.01
N LYS A 48 -9.92 -8.50 -3.67
CA LYS A 48 -11.11 -7.88 -4.28
C LYS A 48 -12.01 -7.24 -3.22
N SER A 49 -12.34 -7.97 -2.16
CA SER A 49 -13.15 -7.47 -1.05
C SER A 49 -12.49 -6.31 -0.32
N PHE A 50 -11.17 -6.38 -0.09
CA PHE A 50 -10.39 -5.29 0.51
C PHE A 50 -10.51 -4.01 -0.32
N ARG A 51 -10.28 -4.08 -1.64
CA ARG A 51 -10.38 -2.90 -2.52
C ARG A 51 -11.79 -2.31 -2.55
N GLN A 52 -12.81 -3.16 -2.51
CA GLN A 52 -14.19 -2.71 -2.47
C GLN A 52 -14.48 -1.94 -1.16
N LEU A 53 -14.19 -2.56 -0.02
CA LEU A 53 -14.46 -1.97 1.29
C LEU A 53 -13.60 -0.72 1.56
N TRP A 54 -12.36 -0.71 1.08
CA TRP A 54 -11.48 0.46 1.19
C TRP A 54 -12.10 1.69 0.51
N LYS A 55 -12.57 1.54 -0.74
CA LYS A 55 -13.25 2.61 -1.47
C LYS A 55 -14.53 3.07 -0.76
N GLU A 56 -15.32 2.13 -0.24
CA GLU A 56 -16.54 2.45 0.52
C GLU A 56 -16.23 3.15 1.85
N SER A 57 -15.07 2.89 2.47
CA SER A 57 -14.65 3.57 3.70
C SER A 57 -14.14 4.99 3.42
N GLU A 58 -13.41 5.21 2.33
CA GLU A 58 -12.97 6.55 1.92
C GLU A 58 -14.16 7.49 1.67
N LEU A 59 -15.26 6.97 1.10
CA LEU A 59 -16.48 7.75 0.85
C LEU A 59 -17.27 8.10 2.13
N ARG A 60 -16.99 7.46 3.27
CA ARG A 60 -17.68 7.72 4.54
C ARG A 60 -16.95 8.74 5.43
N CYS A 61 -15.74 9.13 5.06
CA CYS A 61 -14.92 10.09 5.81
C CYS A 61 -14.84 11.47 5.14
N ILE A 62 -15.69 11.75 4.13
CA ILE A 62 -15.82 13.06 3.47
C ILE A 62 -17.25 13.57 3.61
#